data_AF-F8VUZ2-F1
#
_entry.id   AF-F8VUZ2-F1
#
_cell.length_a   1.000
_cell.length_b   1.000
_cell.length_c   1.000
_cell.angle_alpha   90.00
_cell.angle_beta   90.00
_cell.angle_gamma   90.00
#
_symmetry.space_group_name_H-M   'P 1'
#
loop_
_entity.id
_entity.type
_entity.pdbx_description
1 polymer ?
#
loop_
_entity_poly.entity_id
_entity_poly.type
_entity_poly.pdbx_seq_one_letter_code
_entity_poly.pdbx_strand_id
1 'polypeptide(L)'
;MRRLNRKKTLSLVKELDAFPKVPESYVETSASGGTVSLIAFTTMALLTIMEFSVYQDTWMKYEYEVDKDFSSKLRINIDITVAMKCQYVGADVLDLAETMVASADGLVYEPTVFDLSPQQKEWQRMLQLIQSRLQEEHSLQDVIFKSAFKSTSTALPPRAIPHPRGHAHLAALVNHESYNFSHRIDHLSFGELVPAIINPLDG
;
A
#
# COMPACT_ATOMS: atom_id res chain seq x y z
N MET A 1 46.66 -30.56 -16.47
CA MET A 1 46.91 -29.46 -15.50
C MET A 1 45.76 -29.28 -14.49
N ARG A 2 45.36 -30.30 -13.70
CA ARG A 2 44.20 -30.20 -12.76
C ARG A 2 44.52 -30.50 -11.28
N ARG A 3 45.75 -30.90 -10.95
CA ARG A 3 46.13 -31.34 -9.58
C ARG A 3 46.67 -30.23 -8.67
N LEU A 4 47.16 -29.12 -9.20
CA LEU A 4 47.83 -28.07 -8.41
C LEU A 4 46.85 -27.20 -7.59
N ASN A 5 45.66 -26.88 -8.12
CA ASN A 5 44.68 -26.06 -7.38
C ASN A 5 44.09 -26.75 -6.14
N ARG A 6 44.01 -28.09 -6.15
CA ARG A 6 43.43 -28.86 -5.04
C ARG A 6 44.30 -28.80 -3.77
N LYS A 7 45.62 -28.64 -3.92
CA LYS A 7 46.53 -28.52 -2.76
C LYS A 7 46.41 -27.15 -2.08
N LYS A 8 46.23 -26.09 -2.87
CA LYS A 8 46.05 -24.71 -2.35
C LYS A 8 44.71 -24.52 -1.64
N THR A 9 43.63 -25.11 -2.14
CA THR A 9 42.33 -25.06 -1.45
C THR A 9 42.33 -25.88 -0.16
N LEU A 10 43.01 -27.02 -0.14
CA LEU A 10 43.16 -27.82 1.08
C LEU A 10 43.97 -27.12 2.16
N SER A 11 45.00 -26.34 1.82
CA SER A 11 45.75 -25.57 2.82
C SER A 11 44.92 -24.42 3.39
N LEU A 12 44.14 -23.71 2.56
CA LEU A 12 43.25 -22.64 3.04
C LEU A 12 42.12 -23.16 3.94
N VAL A 13 41.50 -24.28 3.59
CA VAL A 13 40.46 -24.91 4.42
C VAL A 13 41.06 -25.40 5.75
N LYS A 14 42.32 -25.85 5.74
CA LYS A 14 43.03 -26.29 6.94
C LYS A 14 43.46 -25.13 7.84
N GLU A 15 43.61 -23.92 7.28
CA GLU A 15 43.95 -22.69 7.99
C GLU A 15 42.71 -22.00 8.59
N LEU A 16 41.53 -22.23 8.01
CA LEU A 16 40.23 -21.78 8.53
C LEU A 16 39.68 -22.66 9.66
N ASP A 17 40.32 -23.81 9.94
CA ASP A 17 39.91 -24.74 10.99
C ASP A 17 40.57 -24.34 12.32
N ALA A 18 39.85 -23.57 13.13
CA ALA A 18 40.33 -22.98 14.39
C ALA A 18 40.44 -23.97 15.56
N PHE A 19 40.15 -25.26 15.35
CA PHE A 19 40.08 -26.25 16.44
C PHE A 19 41.25 -27.27 16.39
N PRO A 20 41.91 -27.55 17.53
CA PRO A 20 42.96 -28.57 17.58
C PRO A 20 42.36 -29.96 17.30
N LYS A 21 42.88 -30.66 16.28
CA LYS A 21 42.40 -32.00 15.90
C LYS A 21 42.76 -33.03 16.97
N VAL A 22 41.76 -33.79 17.38
CA VAL A 22 41.87 -34.90 18.35
C VAL A 22 42.74 -36.03 17.78
N PRO A 23 43.52 -36.78 18.59
CA PRO A 23 44.35 -37.89 18.11
C PRO A 23 43.51 -39.02 17.51
N GLU A 24 43.97 -39.63 16.42
CA GLU A 24 43.22 -40.68 15.69
C GLU A 24 42.90 -41.93 16.54
N SER A 25 43.59 -42.15 17.68
CA SER A 25 43.30 -43.24 18.61
C SER A 25 41.99 -43.10 19.38
N TYR A 26 41.38 -41.91 19.38
CA TYR A 26 40.10 -41.63 20.04
C TYR A 26 38.97 -41.37 19.03
N VAL A 27 39.20 -41.67 17.74
CA VAL A 27 38.29 -41.40 16.64
C VAL A 27 37.88 -42.72 15.99
N GLU A 28 36.73 -43.24 16.40
CA GLU A 28 36.10 -44.41 15.76
C GLU A 28 35.30 -43.93 14.53
N THR A 29 35.83 -44.18 13.33
CA THR A 29 35.13 -43.83 12.08
C THR A 29 34.04 -44.85 11.78
N SER A 30 32.80 -44.56 12.20
CA SER A 30 31.65 -45.40 11.84
C SER A 30 31.04 -44.98 10.51
N ALA A 31 30.90 -45.94 9.59
CA ALA A 31 30.26 -45.74 8.29
C ALA A 31 28.78 -45.31 8.42
N SER A 32 28.10 -45.69 9.51
CA SER A 32 26.70 -45.29 9.77
C SER A 32 26.57 -43.88 10.34
N GLY A 33 27.57 -43.39 11.07
CA GLY A 33 27.58 -42.01 11.58
C GLY A 33 27.72 -40.99 10.46
N GLY A 34 28.61 -41.25 9.49
CA GLY A 34 28.84 -40.36 8.35
C GLY A 34 27.64 -40.22 7.41
N THR A 35 26.87 -41.30 7.18
CA THR A 35 25.66 -41.24 6.34
C THR A 35 24.55 -40.44 7.00
N VAL A 36 24.37 -40.58 8.31
CA VAL A 36 23.39 -39.78 9.09
C VAL A 36 23.75 -38.30 9.02
N SER A 37 25.03 -37.94 9.19
CA SER A 37 25.47 -36.54 9.05
C SER A 37 25.22 -35.99 7.64
N LEU A 38 25.49 -36.77 6.58
CA LEU A 38 25.25 -36.33 5.21
C LEU A 38 23.76 -36.04 4.95
N ILE A 39 22.88 -36.93 5.39
CA ILE A 39 21.43 -36.75 5.26
C ILE A 39 21.00 -35.48 6.01
N ALA A 40 21.45 -35.30 7.25
CA ALA A 40 21.12 -34.13 8.06
C ALA A 40 21.58 -32.81 7.40
N PHE A 41 22.79 -32.76 6.83
CA PHE A 41 23.25 -31.56 6.11
C PHE A 41 22.45 -31.31 4.83
N THR A 42 22.07 -32.36 4.09
CA THR A 42 21.25 -32.19 2.89
C THR A 42 19.84 -31.71 3.19
N THR A 43 19.22 -32.20 4.27
CA THR A 43 17.89 -31.73 4.68
C THR A 43 17.94 -30.29 5.18
N MET A 44 18.96 -29.92 5.97
CA MET A 44 19.17 -28.53 6.38
C MET A 44 19.40 -27.60 5.17
N ALA A 45 20.18 -28.03 4.17
CA ALA A 45 20.39 -27.27 2.94
C ALA A 45 19.10 -27.10 2.12
N LEU A 46 18.27 -28.14 2.00
CA LEU A 46 16.97 -28.06 1.32
C LEU A 46 16.01 -27.11 2.03
N LEU A 47 15.90 -27.21 3.35
CA LEU A 47 15.03 -26.33 4.14
C LEU A 47 15.46 -24.86 4.04
N THR A 48 16.77 -24.60 4.12
CA THR A 48 17.29 -23.22 3.98
C THR A 48 17.04 -22.63 2.59
N ILE A 49 17.11 -23.42 1.51
CA ILE A 49 16.78 -22.95 0.16
C ILE A 49 15.28 -22.65 0.02
N MET A 50 14.41 -23.49 0.60
CA MET A 50 12.96 -23.25 0.56
C MET A 50 12.57 -22.00 1.35
N GLU A 51 13.06 -21.85 2.57
CA GLU A 51 12.83 -20.65 3.39
C GLU A 51 13.35 -19.40 2.70
N PHE A 52 14.52 -19.47 2.06
CA PHE A 52 15.05 -18.33 1.30
C PHE A 52 14.17 -17.97 0.11
N SER A 53 13.60 -18.96 -0.59
CA SER A 53 12.69 -18.72 -1.70
C SER A 53 11.39 -18.05 -1.25
N VAL A 54 10.85 -18.46 -0.08
CA VAL A 54 9.68 -17.82 0.54
C VAL A 54 10.01 -16.42 1.04
N TYR A 55 11.20 -16.21 1.61
CA TYR A 55 11.65 -14.90 2.09
C TYR A 55 11.82 -13.88 0.96
N GLN A 56 12.17 -14.34 -0.25
CA GLN A 56 12.22 -13.48 -1.44
C GLN A 56 10.84 -13.04 -1.93
N ASP A 57 9.77 -13.74 -1.55
CA ASP A 57 8.41 -13.37 -1.92
C ASP A 57 7.83 -12.39 -0.89
N THR A 58 7.74 -11.12 -1.28
CA THR A 58 7.25 -10.06 -0.39
C THR A 58 5.74 -9.85 -0.59
N TRP A 59 4.97 -10.01 0.48
CA TRP A 59 3.54 -9.74 0.50
C TRP A 59 3.21 -8.58 1.43
N MET A 60 2.20 -7.78 1.05
CA MET A 60 1.73 -6.65 1.85
C MET A 60 0.85 -7.15 3.00
N LYS A 61 1.30 -6.96 4.25
CA LYS A 61 0.51 -7.19 5.46
C LYS A 61 -0.17 -5.89 5.87
N TYR A 62 -1.50 -5.86 5.88
CA TYR A 62 -2.26 -4.74 6.44
C TYR A 62 -2.65 -5.08 7.88
N GLU A 63 -2.29 -4.20 8.82
CA GLU A 63 -2.66 -4.30 10.24
C GLU A 63 -3.56 -3.11 10.59
N TYR A 64 -4.58 -3.35 11.41
CA TYR A 64 -5.53 -2.32 11.82
C TYR A 64 -5.24 -1.91 13.26
N GLU A 65 -4.81 -0.67 13.46
CA GLU A 65 -4.71 -0.08 14.79
C GLU A 65 -5.85 0.91 15.02
N VAL A 66 -6.30 1.03 16.28
CA VAL A 66 -7.24 2.06 16.69
C VAL A 66 -6.53 3.40 16.69
N ASP A 67 -7.05 4.35 15.92
CA ASP A 67 -6.60 5.73 15.94
C ASP A 67 -6.81 6.35 17.33
N LYS A 68 -5.73 6.86 17.91
CA LYS A 68 -5.70 7.49 19.24
C LYS A 68 -5.67 9.03 19.14
N ASP A 69 -5.47 9.58 17.95
CA ASP A 69 -5.15 10.99 17.75
C ASP A 69 -6.35 11.80 17.25
N PHE A 70 -7.29 12.08 18.15
CA PHE A 70 -8.52 12.84 17.86
C PHE A 70 -8.30 14.33 17.54
N SER A 71 -7.11 14.88 17.81
CA SER A 71 -6.81 16.31 17.59
C SER A 71 -6.10 16.58 16.27
N SER A 72 -5.77 15.54 15.50
CA SER A 72 -5.07 15.69 14.24
C SER A 72 -6.00 16.30 13.18
N LYS A 73 -5.47 17.24 12.38
CA LYS A 73 -6.20 17.83 11.25
C LYS A 73 -5.85 17.07 9.99
N LEU A 74 -6.85 16.46 9.35
CA LEU A 74 -6.68 15.78 8.07
C LEU A 74 -6.50 16.82 6.96
N ARG A 75 -5.42 16.71 6.19
CA ARG A 75 -5.21 17.51 4.98
C ARG A 75 -6.03 16.91 3.86
N ILE A 76 -6.73 17.73 3.08
CA ILE A 76 -7.48 17.27 1.92
C ILE A 76 -6.87 17.95 0.70
N ASN A 77 -6.38 17.16 -0.26
CA ASN A 77 -5.84 17.67 -1.51
C ASN A 77 -6.92 17.50 -2.58
N ILE A 78 -7.33 18.60 -3.20
CA ILE A 78 -8.45 18.63 -4.14
C ILE A 78 -8.00 19.37 -5.40
N ASP A 79 -8.12 18.70 -6.55
CA ASP A 79 -7.98 19.28 -7.88
C ASP A 79 -9.20 18.88 -8.72
N ILE A 80 -10.06 19.85 -9.00
CA ILE A 80 -11.34 19.64 -9.67
C ILE A 80 -11.53 20.72 -10.74
N THR A 81 -11.78 20.28 -11.96
CA THR A 81 -12.16 21.15 -13.07
C THR A 81 -13.68 21.17 -13.21
N VAL A 82 -14.31 22.34 -13.05
CA VAL A 82 -15.76 22.52 -13.21
C VAL A 82 -16.06 23.27 -14.50
N ALA A 83 -17.12 22.88 -15.22
CA ALA A 83 -17.57 23.52 -16.47
C ALA A 83 -18.25 24.90 -16.25
N MET A 84 -17.66 25.75 -15.40
CA MET A 84 -18.14 27.09 -15.11
C MET A 84 -16.99 28.06 -14.83
N LYS A 85 -17.28 29.37 -14.85
CA LYS A 85 -16.26 30.40 -14.57
C LYS A 85 -15.91 30.42 -13.08
N CYS A 86 -14.63 30.58 -12.77
CA CYS A 86 -14.10 30.62 -11.40
C CYS A 86 -14.79 31.66 -10.49
N GLN A 87 -15.26 32.78 -11.05
CA GLN A 87 -15.93 33.85 -10.29
C GLN A 87 -17.25 33.41 -9.63
N TYR A 88 -17.84 32.31 -10.11
CA TYR A 88 -19.10 31.77 -9.60
C TYR A 88 -18.91 30.47 -8.81
N VAL A 89 -17.68 30.04 -8.58
CA VAL A 89 -17.34 28.84 -7.82
C VAL A 89 -16.78 29.28 -6.47
N GLY A 90 -17.42 28.87 -5.39
CA GLY A 90 -16.90 28.90 -4.04
C GLY A 90 -16.77 27.48 -3.50
N ALA A 91 -15.84 27.26 -2.57
CA ALA A 91 -15.71 26.00 -1.86
C ALA A 91 -15.71 26.27 -0.36
N ASP A 92 -16.53 25.57 0.39
CA ASP A 92 -16.62 25.72 1.85
C ASP A 92 -16.53 24.34 2.52
N VAL A 93 -15.78 24.27 3.62
CA VAL A 93 -15.66 23.07 4.45
C VAL A 93 -16.33 23.35 5.80
N LEU A 94 -17.43 22.65 6.05
CA LEU A 94 -18.23 22.80 7.27
C LEU A 94 -18.04 21.58 8.16
N ASP A 95 -17.93 21.80 9.48
CA ASP A 95 -18.03 20.72 10.48
C ASP A 95 -19.48 20.30 10.72
N LEU A 96 -19.67 19.26 11.52
CA LEU A 96 -20.94 18.85 12.13
C LEU A 96 -21.65 19.99 12.89
N ALA A 97 -20.91 20.99 13.38
CA ALA A 97 -21.46 22.16 14.04
C ALA A 97 -21.89 23.28 13.06
N GLU A 98 -21.84 23.02 11.74
CA GLU A 98 -22.09 23.98 10.65
C GLU A 98 -21.21 25.24 10.74
N THR A 99 -20.12 25.15 11.50
CA THR A 99 -19.10 26.19 11.58
C THR A 99 -18.10 25.99 10.45
N MET A 100 -17.70 27.09 9.81
CA MET A 100 -16.60 27.08 8.85
C MET A 100 -15.30 26.72 9.60
N VAL A 101 -14.76 25.53 9.33
CA VAL A 101 -13.53 25.01 10.00
C VAL A 101 -12.27 25.58 9.35
N ALA A 102 -12.35 25.81 8.04
CA ALA A 102 -11.33 26.47 7.27
C ALA A 102 -12.04 27.19 6.11
N SER A 103 -11.91 28.51 6.07
CA SER A 103 -12.17 29.26 4.84
C SER A 103 -11.24 28.71 3.75
N ALA A 104 -11.67 28.70 2.50
CA ALA A 104 -10.91 28.31 1.31
C ALA A 104 -9.61 29.09 1.05
N ASP A 105 -8.98 29.67 2.07
CA ASP A 105 -7.72 30.42 2.05
C ASP A 105 -6.54 29.60 1.48
N GLY A 106 -6.67 28.27 1.41
CA GLY A 106 -5.72 27.36 0.78
C GLY A 106 -6.05 26.92 -0.65
N LEU A 107 -7.21 27.30 -1.20
CA LEU A 107 -7.63 26.90 -2.54
C LEU A 107 -7.29 28.00 -3.55
N VAL A 108 -6.61 27.61 -4.63
CA VAL A 108 -6.26 28.49 -5.74
C VAL A 108 -7.21 28.23 -6.89
N TYR A 109 -7.93 29.26 -7.33
CA TYR A 109 -8.85 29.17 -8.46
C TYR A 109 -8.14 29.62 -9.74
N GLU A 110 -7.95 28.70 -10.68
CA GLU A 110 -7.33 28.99 -11.98
C GLU A 110 -8.33 28.76 -13.13
N PRO A 111 -8.45 29.70 -14.09
CA PRO A 111 -9.30 29.49 -15.26
C PRO A 111 -8.68 28.49 -16.23
N THR A 112 -9.36 27.38 -16.48
CA THR A 112 -8.89 26.30 -17.36
C THR A 112 -9.92 25.92 -18.43
N VAL A 113 -9.47 25.16 -19.43
CA VAL A 113 -10.36 24.59 -20.46
C VAL A 113 -10.90 23.26 -19.94
N PHE A 114 -12.23 23.12 -19.94
CA PHE A 114 -12.90 21.91 -19.44
C PHE A 114 -12.60 20.67 -20.31
N ASP A 115 -12.57 20.85 -21.63
CA ASP A 115 -12.33 19.78 -22.59
C ASP A 115 -10.88 19.29 -22.57
N LEU A 116 -10.69 17.99 -22.41
CA LEU A 116 -9.38 17.36 -22.47
C LEU A 116 -8.89 17.21 -23.91
N SER A 117 -7.55 17.28 -24.08
CA SER A 117 -6.93 16.87 -25.33
C SER A 117 -7.15 15.37 -25.62
N PRO A 118 -7.06 14.93 -26.89
CA PRO A 118 -7.23 13.52 -27.24
C PRO A 118 -6.31 12.58 -26.46
N GLN A 119 -5.06 12.98 -26.22
CA GLN A 119 -4.07 12.21 -25.45
C GLN A 119 -4.45 12.11 -23.97
N GLN A 120 -4.87 13.22 -23.36
CA GLN A 120 -5.32 13.21 -21.96
C GLN A 120 -6.58 12.35 -21.78
N LYS A 121 -7.48 12.35 -22.76
CA LYS A 121 -8.69 11.51 -22.75
C LYS A 121 -8.37 10.01 -22.78
N GLU A 122 -7.33 9.60 -23.50
CA GLU A 122 -6.86 8.21 -23.49
C GLU A 122 -6.25 7.84 -22.13
N TRP A 123 -5.45 8.74 -21.55
CA TRP A 123 -4.91 8.55 -20.21
C TRP A 123 -6.01 8.41 -19.15
N GLN A 124 -6.99 9.30 -19.17
CA GLN A 124 -8.13 9.26 -18.25
C GLN A 124 -8.92 7.96 -18.38
N ARG A 125 -9.16 7.45 -19.59
CA ARG A 125 -9.78 6.14 -19.81
C ARG A 125 -8.94 5.00 -19.25
N MET A 126 -7.63 5.07 -19.36
CA MET A 126 -6.71 4.09 -18.78
C MET A 126 -6.83 4.09 -17.25
N LEU A 127 -6.83 5.26 -16.61
CA LEU A 127 -7.01 5.40 -15.16
C LEU A 127 -8.35 4.83 -14.70
N GLN A 128 -9.45 5.16 -15.37
CA GLN A 128 -10.78 4.62 -15.07
C GLN A 128 -10.82 3.08 -15.18
N LEU A 129 -10.11 2.52 -16.15
CA LEU A 129 -9.99 1.07 -16.29
C LEU A 129 -9.19 0.45 -15.15
N ILE A 130 -8.04 1.02 -14.79
CA ILE A 130 -7.22 0.56 -13.66
C ILE A 130 -8.03 0.60 -12.37
N GLN A 131 -8.76 1.69 -12.16
CA GLN A 131 -9.54 1.89 -10.95
C GLN A 131 -10.72 0.92 -10.84
N SER A 132 -11.42 0.65 -11.95
CA SER A 132 -12.49 -0.36 -11.94
C SER A 132 -11.97 -1.76 -11.59
N ARG A 133 -10.75 -2.11 -12.05
CA ARG A 133 -10.08 -3.36 -11.69
C ARG A 133 -9.64 -3.42 -10.22
N LEU A 134 -9.04 -2.34 -9.71
CA LEU A 134 -8.64 -2.26 -8.30
C LEU A 134 -9.86 -2.35 -7.38
N GLN A 135 -10.97 -1.69 -7.75
CA GLN A 135 -12.21 -1.75 -7.01
C GLN A 135 -12.78 -3.18 -6.93
N GLU A 136 -12.68 -3.95 -8.02
CA GLU A 136 -13.06 -5.38 -8.02
C GLU A 136 -12.22 -6.17 -7.03
N GLU A 137 -10.89 -6.04 -7.06
CA GLU A 137 -9.98 -6.73 -6.12
C GLU A 137 -10.26 -6.37 -4.65
N HIS A 138 -10.43 -5.09 -4.34
CA HIS A 138 -10.76 -4.64 -2.98
C HIS A 138 -12.12 -5.18 -2.51
N SER A 139 -13.12 -5.23 -3.39
CA SER A 139 -14.42 -5.80 -3.06
C SER A 139 -14.36 -7.30 -2.75
N LEU A 140 -13.48 -8.05 -3.42
CA LEU A 140 -13.27 -9.47 -3.15
C LEU A 140 -12.57 -9.71 -1.82
N GLN A 141 -11.55 -8.92 -1.48
CA GLN A 141 -10.89 -8.99 -0.17
C GLN A 141 -11.87 -8.71 0.96
N ASP A 142 -12.75 -7.71 0.81
CA ASP A 142 -13.81 -7.40 1.77
C ASP A 142 -14.81 -8.54 1.90
N VAL A 143 -15.21 -9.19 0.80
CA VAL A 143 -16.11 -10.35 0.84
C VAL A 143 -15.45 -11.53 1.54
N ILE A 144 -14.18 -11.81 1.24
CA ILE A 144 -13.41 -12.89 1.88
C ILE A 144 -13.26 -12.61 3.37
N PHE A 145 -12.85 -11.40 3.75
CA PHE A 145 -12.74 -10.98 5.15
C PHE A 145 -14.10 -11.06 5.85
N LYS A 146 -15.15 -10.49 5.27
CA LYS A 146 -16.51 -10.55 5.81
C LYS A 146 -17.01 -11.98 5.93
N SER A 147 -16.62 -12.89 5.04
CA SER A 147 -16.96 -14.31 5.11
C SER A 147 -16.16 -15.06 6.19
N ALA A 148 -14.86 -14.74 6.35
CA ALA A 148 -13.99 -15.30 7.38
C ALA A 148 -14.42 -14.85 8.80
N PHE A 149 -14.85 -13.60 8.94
CA PHE A 149 -15.37 -13.04 10.19
C PHE A 149 -16.87 -13.31 10.42
N LYS A 150 -17.58 -13.98 9.50
CA LYS A 150 -18.99 -14.39 9.69
C LYS A 150 -19.18 -15.64 10.56
N SER A 151 -18.10 -16.31 10.99
CA SER A 151 -18.19 -17.56 11.76
C SER A 151 -18.25 -17.38 13.29
N THR A 152 -18.07 -16.16 13.81
CA THR A 152 -18.27 -15.86 15.24
C THR A 152 -19.25 -14.71 15.40
N SER A 153 -20.53 -15.07 15.54
CA SER A 153 -21.62 -14.13 15.78
C SER A 153 -21.55 -13.57 17.22
N THR A 154 -20.68 -12.58 17.40
CA THR A 154 -20.78 -11.54 18.45
C THR A 154 -20.52 -10.20 17.78
N ALA A 155 -21.38 -9.83 16.82
CA ALA A 155 -21.32 -8.51 16.21
C ALA A 155 -21.74 -7.47 17.28
N LEU A 156 -20.76 -6.77 17.84
CA LEU A 156 -20.99 -5.52 18.56
C LEU A 156 -21.76 -4.57 17.63
N PRO A 157 -22.80 -3.86 18.11
CA PRO A 157 -23.44 -2.84 17.31
C PRO A 157 -22.38 -1.82 16.88
N PRO A 158 -22.47 -1.25 15.66
CA PRO A 158 -21.48 -0.30 15.17
C PRO A 158 -21.38 0.86 16.17
N ARG A 159 -20.24 0.98 16.85
CA ARG A 159 -19.88 2.24 17.50
C ARG A 159 -19.71 3.24 16.37
N ALA A 160 -20.58 4.23 16.31
CA ALA A 160 -20.32 5.43 15.54
C ALA A 160 -19.07 6.08 16.17
N ILE A 161 -17.90 5.85 15.58
CA ILE A 161 -16.72 6.63 15.90
C ILE A 161 -17.03 8.04 15.39
N PRO A 162 -17.11 9.06 16.25
CA PRO A 162 -17.29 10.44 15.79
C PRO A 162 -15.96 10.89 15.18
N HIS A 163 -15.73 10.54 13.91
CA HIS A 163 -14.89 11.39 13.08
C HIS A 163 -15.68 12.70 12.87
N PRO A 164 -15.02 13.88 12.86
CA PRO A 164 -15.68 15.09 12.40
C PRO A 164 -16.18 14.82 10.98
N ARG A 165 -17.49 14.60 10.82
CA ARG A 165 -18.11 14.36 9.52
C ARG A 165 -18.26 15.71 8.86
N GLY A 166 -17.13 16.22 8.38
CA GLY A 166 -17.11 17.39 7.52
C GLY A 166 -17.67 17.01 6.16
N HIS A 167 -18.40 17.92 5.56
CA HIS A 167 -18.82 17.79 4.17
C HIS A 167 -18.46 19.09 3.45
N ALA A 168 -17.86 18.94 2.27
CA ALA A 168 -17.45 20.07 1.45
C ALA A 168 -18.57 20.39 0.47
N HIS A 169 -18.90 21.68 0.36
CA HIS A 169 -19.83 22.19 -0.65
C HIS A 169 -19.08 23.01 -1.69
N LEU A 170 -19.48 22.87 -2.94
CA LEU A 170 -19.19 23.86 -3.98
C LEU A 170 -20.37 24.82 -4.05
N ALA A 171 -20.25 25.98 -3.42
CA ALA A 171 -21.32 26.99 -3.37
C ALA A 171 -21.20 27.93 -4.57
N ALA A 172 -22.32 28.15 -5.28
CA ALA A 172 -22.40 29.14 -6.36
C ALA A 172 -23.34 30.28 -5.95
N LEU A 173 -22.80 31.48 -5.77
CA LEU A 173 -23.57 32.71 -5.54
C LEU A 173 -23.92 33.30 -6.91
N VAL A 174 -25.12 33.03 -7.51
CA VAL A 174 -25.77 33.75 -8.65
C VAL A 174 -27.09 33.03 -9.09
N ASN A 175 -27.73 33.47 -10.18
CA ASN A 175 -29.08 33.12 -10.64
C ASN A 175 -29.21 31.75 -11.37
N HIS A 176 -30.32 31.03 -11.13
CA HIS A 176 -30.56 29.60 -11.41
C HIS A 176 -30.52 29.11 -12.88
N GLU A 177 -30.37 29.97 -13.89
CA GLU A 177 -30.50 29.59 -15.31
C GLU A 177 -29.19 29.38 -16.07
N SER A 178 -28.02 29.51 -15.42
CA SER A 178 -26.71 29.47 -16.10
C SER A 178 -25.68 28.52 -15.49
N TYR A 179 -26.14 27.47 -14.79
CA TYR A 179 -25.25 26.55 -14.07
C TYR A 179 -24.97 25.26 -14.81
N ASN A 180 -23.68 24.98 -15.04
CA ASN A 180 -23.20 23.67 -15.47
C ASN A 180 -22.20 23.14 -14.42
N PHE A 181 -22.71 22.27 -13.54
CA PHE A 181 -21.91 21.58 -12.51
C PHE A 181 -21.24 20.29 -13.03
N SER A 182 -21.22 20.08 -14.35
CA SER A 182 -20.36 19.05 -14.93
C SER A 182 -18.94 19.31 -14.47
N HIS A 183 -18.36 18.35 -13.78
CA HIS A 183 -17.03 18.45 -13.22
C HIS A 183 -16.25 17.18 -13.51
N ARG A 184 -14.93 17.32 -13.50
CA ARG A 184 -13.98 16.23 -13.52
C ARG A 184 -13.11 16.37 -12.27
N ILE A 185 -12.84 15.25 -11.62
CA ILE A 185 -11.94 15.19 -10.47
C ILE A 185 -10.60 14.76 -11.02
N ASP A 186 -9.67 15.71 -11.11
CA ASP A 186 -8.32 15.44 -11.60
C ASP A 186 -7.51 14.75 -10.48
N HIS A 187 -7.69 15.18 -9.23
CA HIS A 187 -7.11 14.53 -8.06
C HIS A 187 -7.90 14.77 -6.78
N LEU A 188 -8.12 13.72 -5.99
CA LEU A 188 -8.71 13.83 -4.65
C LEU A 188 -8.04 12.85 -3.68
N SER A 189 -7.32 13.40 -2.70
CA SER A 189 -6.61 12.60 -1.69
C SER A 189 -6.73 13.17 -0.29
N PHE A 190 -6.52 12.29 0.69
CA PHE A 190 -6.58 12.61 2.11
C PHE A 190 -5.23 12.33 2.76
N GLY A 191 -4.66 13.33 3.43
CA GLY A 191 -3.38 13.26 4.11
C GLY A 191 -2.20 13.67 3.23
N GLU A 192 -1.05 13.08 3.52
CA GLU A 192 0.19 13.30 2.75
C GLU A 192 0.19 12.47 1.46
N LEU A 193 0.80 13.02 0.42
CA LEU A 193 0.95 12.34 -0.86
C LEU A 193 1.95 11.20 -0.74
N VAL A 194 1.46 9.98 -0.80
CA VAL A 194 2.30 8.77 -0.81
C VAL A 194 2.38 8.24 -2.25
N PRO A 195 3.60 7.98 -2.77
CA PRO A 195 3.75 7.40 -4.09
C PRO A 195 3.09 6.02 -4.16
N ALA A 196 2.52 5.69 -5.32
CA ALA A 196 1.81 4.44 -5.62
C ALA A 196 0.40 4.27 -5.00
N ILE A 197 -0.15 5.29 -4.31
CA ILE A 197 -1.58 5.30 -4.00
C ILE A 197 -2.36 5.74 -5.25
N ILE A 198 -3.39 4.97 -5.60
CA ILE A 198 -4.35 5.31 -6.65
C ILE A 198 -5.65 5.66 -5.94
N ASN A 199 -6.07 6.93 -6.00
CA ASN A 199 -7.29 7.34 -5.32
C ASN A 199 -8.52 6.97 -6.16
N PRO A 200 -9.60 6.46 -5.55
CA PRO A 200 -10.80 6.03 -6.27
C PRO A 200 -11.60 7.13 -6.96
N LEU A 201 -11.16 8.38 -6.95
CA LEU A 201 -11.86 9.49 -7.59
C LEU A 201 -10.95 10.24 -8.56
N ASP A 202 -9.71 9.78 -8.77
CA ASP A 202 -8.80 10.39 -9.74
C ASP A 202 -9.20 9.92 -11.15
N GLY A 203 -9.54 10.83 -12.06
CA GLY A 203 -9.88 10.48 -13.44
C GLY A 203 -10.81 11.42 -14.16
#